data_AF-A0A7W1CLL4-F1
#
_entry.id   AF-A0A7W1CLL4-F1
#
_cell.length_a   1.000
_cell.length_b   1.000
_cell.length_c   1.000
_cell.angle_alpha   90.00
_cell.angle_beta   90.00
_cell.angle_gamma   90.00
#
_symmetry.space_group_name_H-M   'P 1'
#
loop_
_entity.id
_entity.type
_entity.pdbx_description
1 polymer ?
#
loop_
_entity_poly.entity_id
_entity_poly.type
_entity_poly.pdbx_seq_one_letter_code
_entity_poly.pdbx_strand_id
1 'polypeptide(L)'
;MKRPIIRTLAPLAAIILAASACSDEDDEGGQPAATDEGGQPAATEEGAAPTDSAGADSVASGATGSTAAASATTAGGASTTPGSAEEVQSGDSLLDEVVANDVVRCGVRDDLPGFSSVDDAGEHVGFDADFCRVIAAGILGDATKVEFIDLATEARFTALQAGEIDVLVRNTTWTASRDGTEAATFVHPTYYDGQQMMVAADSGFASIDDLGGAAICVAAGTTTEGNVVTEFTARGLDAPNVLSFESVDLIQEAFLADRCDGWSSDGSQLAGIRSNWPDGPEALTIFEDVFSKEPLSPAVADGDTQWAQAVHWSILATIQAEEFGIASDNVDDMLAGENASIAQFLGGESEDGTTLDTGLGLSPDFAYNIVSQVGNYGEIFENNLGQLELERGLNALWSDGGLQYAPPYR
;
A
#
# COMPACT_ATOMS: atom_id res chain seq x y z
N MET A 1 48.80 5.90 28.32
CA MET A 1 50.10 5.20 28.23
C MET A 1 49.81 3.71 28.06
N LYS A 2 50.24 3.10 26.94
CA LYS A 2 49.74 1.77 26.50
C LYS A 2 50.29 0.62 27.36
N ARG A 3 49.45 -0.39 27.63
CA ARG A 3 49.87 -1.76 28.00
C ARG A 3 48.91 -2.76 27.31
N PRO A 4 49.41 -3.68 26.46
CA PRO A 4 48.59 -4.73 25.85
C PRO A 4 48.54 -5.97 26.76
N ILE A 5 47.43 -6.71 26.71
CA ILE A 5 47.36 -8.08 27.22
C ILE A 5 47.07 -9.01 26.05
N ILE A 6 48.02 -9.90 25.80
CA ILE A 6 47.93 -10.99 24.83
C ILE A 6 47.00 -12.06 25.39
N ARG A 7 46.06 -12.56 24.59
CA ARG A 7 45.45 -13.88 24.81
C ARG A 7 45.57 -14.74 23.56
N THR A 8 46.00 -15.97 23.81
CA THR A 8 46.46 -16.96 22.85
C THR A 8 45.30 -17.68 22.18
N LEU A 9 45.38 -17.83 20.86
CA LEU A 9 44.67 -18.88 20.12
C LEU A 9 45.32 -20.24 20.39
N ALA A 10 44.50 -21.28 20.53
CA ALA A 10 44.89 -22.67 20.39
C ALA A 10 43.74 -23.43 19.71
N PRO A 11 43.98 -24.19 18.63
CA PRO A 11 42.93 -24.90 17.91
C PRO A 11 42.62 -26.26 18.54
N LEU A 12 41.38 -26.74 18.39
CA LEU A 12 41.06 -28.16 18.57
C LEU A 12 40.50 -28.74 17.27
N ALA A 13 40.92 -29.97 16.96
CA ALA A 13 40.83 -30.54 15.63
C ALA A 13 39.49 -31.25 15.34
N ALA A 14 39.18 -31.37 14.05
CA ALA A 14 38.03 -32.11 13.55
C ALA A 14 38.11 -33.62 13.84
N ILE A 15 36.96 -34.25 13.99
CA ILE A 15 36.78 -35.69 13.79
C ILE A 15 35.78 -35.89 12.66
N ILE A 16 36.27 -36.47 11.56
CA ILE A 16 35.45 -36.95 10.45
C ILE A 16 35.16 -38.43 10.72
N LEU A 17 33.90 -38.84 10.57
CA LEU A 17 33.56 -40.25 10.33
C LEU A 17 32.57 -40.33 9.18
N ALA A 18 32.94 -41.04 8.12
CA ALA A 18 32.10 -41.26 6.95
C ALA A 18 32.26 -42.70 6.43
N ALA A 19 31.13 -43.38 6.25
CA ALA A 19 30.92 -44.62 5.50
C ALA A 19 29.38 -44.68 5.27
N SER A 20 28.79 -44.70 4.07
CA SER A 20 29.14 -45.31 2.76
C SER A 20 29.23 -46.84 2.81
N ALA A 21 28.55 -47.64 1.98
CA ALA A 21 27.40 -47.44 1.06
C ALA A 21 26.95 -48.85 0.58
N CYS A 22 25.95 -48.89 -0.32
CA CYS A 22 25.66 -49.98 -1.28
C CYS A 22 25.04 -51.30 -0.76
N SER A 23 24.26 -52.06 -1.55
CA SER A 23 23.30 -51.79 -2.67
C SER A 23 22.64 -53.13 -3.09
N ASP A 24 21.95 -53.14 -4.23
CA ASP A 24 21.54 -54.31 -5.06
C ASP A 24 20.20 -54.99 -4.70
N GLU A 25 19.44 -55.56 -5.65
CA GLU A 25 18.85 -55.06 -6.91
C GLU A 25 17.85 -56.13 -7.45
N ASP A 26 17.24 -55.87 -8.62
CA ASP A 26 16.44 -56.77 -9.50
C ASP A 26 15.04 -57.25 -9.04
N ASP A 27 14.11 -57.65 -9.92
CA ASP A 27 13.52 -57.10 -11.18
C ASP A 27 12.33 -58.07 -11.54
N GLU A 28 11.34 -57.61 -12.32
CA GLU A 28 10.65 -58.32 -13.42
C GLU A 28 9.25 -57.72 -13.74
N GLY A 29 9.22 -56.87 -14.78
CA GLY A 29 8.33 -56.96 -15.96
C GLY A 29 6.80 -57.12 -15.86
N GLY A 30 6.05 -56.19 -16.48
CA GLY A 30 4.63 -56.42 -16.82
C GLY A 30 3.90 -55.29 -17.58
N GLN A 31 3.66 -55.48 -18.88
CA GLN A 31 2.79 -54.68 -19.77
C GLN A 31 2.14 -55.65 -20.80
N PRO A 32 1.09 -55.31 -21.59
CA PRO A 32 0.22 -54.11 -21.63
C PRO A 32 -1.30 -54.45 -21.77
N ALA A 33 -2.19 -53.44 -21.88
CA ALA A 33 -3.37 -53.36 -22.80
C ALA A 33 -4.37 -52.24 -22.39
N ALA A 34 -5.28 -51.84 -23.31
CA ALA A 34 -6.16 -50.67 -23.17
C ALA A 34 -7.64 -50.94 -23.55
N THR A 35 -8.55 -50.06 -23.09
CA THR A 35 -9.89 -49.65 -23.61
C THR A 35 -10.39 -48.51 -22.68
N ASP A 36 -10.72 -47.29 -23.09
CA ASP A 36 -11.77 -46.77 -24.01
C ASP A 36 -13.09 -46.39 -23.28
N GLU A 37 -13.82 -45.42 -23.86
CA GLU A 37 -15.02 -44.69 -23.39
C GLU A 37 -14.78 -43.65 -22.25
N GLY A 38 -15.26 -42.40 -22.29
CA GLY A 38 -16.02 -41.67 -23.32
C GLY A 38 -17.24 -40.94 -22.72
N GLY A 39 -17.29 -39.58 -22.77
CA GLY A 39 -18.50 -38.85 -22.37
C GLY A 39 -18.36 -37.37 -21.98
N GLN A 40 -18.55 -36.47 -22.95
CA GLN A 40 -19.15 -35.14 -22.68
C GLN A 40 -20.68 -35.26 -22.65
N PRO A 41 -21.40 -34.21 -22.21
CA PRO A 41 -22.21 -33.54 -23.23
C PRO A 41 -22.18 -32.00 -23.18
N ALA A 42 -22.59 -31.40 -24.29
CA ALA A 42 -22.80 -29.96 -24.47
C ALA A 42 -24.28 -29.57 -24.27
N ALA A 43 -24.57 -28.27 -24.37
CA ALA A 43 -25.89 -27.67 -24.13
C ALA A 43 -26.94 -27.90 -25.24
N THR A 44 -28.22 -27.72 -24.88
CA THR A 44 -29.33 -27.36 -25.79
C THR A 44 -30.35 -26.48 -25.07
N GLU A 45 -30.95 -25.54 -25.81
CA GLU A 45 -32.02 -24.62 -25.39
C GLU A 45 -33.42 -25.30 -25.34
N GLU A 46 -34.43 -24.66 -24.73
CA GLU A 46 -35.52 -23.97 -25.45
C GLU A 46 -36.80 -23.72 -24.60
N GLY A 47 -37.24 -22.45 -24.55
CA GLY A 47 -38.64 -21.97 -24.61
C GLY A 47 -39.76 -22.43 -23.65
N ALA A 48 -40.39 -21.46 -22.95
CA ALA A 48 -41.85 -21.18 -23.00
C ALA A 48 -42.27 -19.93 -22.19
N ALA A 49 -43.27 -19.19 -22.69
CA ALA A 49 -43.88 -18.02 -22.02
C ALA A 49 -45.09 -18.41 -21.13
N PRO A 50 -45.75 -17.43 -20.47
CA PRO A 50 -47.06 -17.01 -21.00
C PRO A 50 -47.42 -15.50 -20.85
N THR A 51 -48.50 -15.08 -21.51
CA THR A 51 -49.25 -13.80 -21.30
C THR A 51 -50.35 -14.02 -20.23
N ASP A 52 -51.29 -13.14 -19.85
CA ASP A 52 -51.86 -11.84 -20.31
C ASP A 52 -52.65 -11.22 -19.10
N SER A 53 -53.22 -10.00 -19.04
CA SER A 53 -53.36 -8.83 -19.93
C SER A 53 -53.75 -7.56 -19.13
N ALA A 54 -53.66 -6.38 -19.76
CA ALA A 54 -54.54 -5.20 -19.65
C ALA A 54 -54.94 -4.56 -18.29
N GLY A 55 -54.77 -3.23 -18.22
CA GLY A 55 -55.41 -2.33 -17.25
C GLY A 55 -54.99 -0.87 -17.42
N ALA A 56 -55.69 -0.10 -18.24
CA ALA A 56 -55.35 1.29 -18.57
C ALA A 56 -56.17 2.30 -17.77
N ASP A 57 -55.66 3.51 -17.58
CA ASP A 57 -56.49 4.70 -17.78
C ASP A 57 -55.67 5.95 -18.16
N SER A 58 -56.33 6.91 -18.81
CA SER A 58 -55.69 8.07 -19.44
C SER A 58 -56.51 9.35 -19.27
N VAL A 59 -55.87 10.50 -19.08
CA VAL A 59 -56.46 11.80 -19.39
C VAL A 59 -55.39 12.84 -19.70
N ALA A 60 -55.74 13.81 -20.56
CA ALA A 60 -54.83 14.78 -21.14
C ALA A 60 -55.43 16.20 -21.14
N SER A 61 -54.62 17.15 -21.65
CA SER A 61 -55.02 18.45 -22.22
C SER A 61 -54.94 19.69 -21.33
N GLY A 62 -54.40 20.77 -21.91
CA GLY A 62 -54.27 22.10 -21.30
C GLY A 62 -53.28 23.00 -22.06
N ALA A 63 -53.65 23.47 -23.25
CA ALA A 63 -52.77 24.26 -24.14
C ALA A 63 -53.10 25.76 -24.18
N THR A 64 -52.06 26.60 -24.29
CA THR A 64 -52.00 27.93 -24.97
C THR A 64 -50.51 28.35 -25.03
N GLY A 65 -49.98 29.06 -26.02
CA GLY A 65 -50.50 29.49 -27.32
C GLY A 65 -49.88 30.81 -27.79
N SER A 66 -49.11 30.81 -28.89
CA SER A 66 -48.85 32.00 -29.72
C SER A 66 -48.24 31.60 -31.08
N THR A 67 -48.46 32.40 -32.13
CA THR A 67 -48.21 32.05 -33.55
C THR A 67 -47.49 33.17 -34.33
N ALA A 68 -47.04 32.82 -35.54
CA ALA A 68 -46.51 33.69 -36.62
C ALA A 68 -45.02 34.10 -36.50
N ALA A 69 -44.22 34.22 -37.58
CA ALA A 69 -44.45 33.93 -39.00
C ALA A 69 -43.13 33.49 -39.70
N ALA A 70 -43.24 33.02 -40.95
CA ALA A 70 -42.13 32.41 -41.70
C ALA A 70 -41.14 33.41 -42.33
N SER A 71 -39.90 32.94 -42.56
CA SER A 71 -39.13 33.22 -43.78
C SER A 71 -38.10 32.11 -44.02
N ALA A 72 -38.06 31.59 -45.25
CA ALA A 72 -37.13 30.55 -45.67
C ALA A 72 -35.94 31.17 -46.42
N THR A 73 -34.72 30.83 -46.03
CA THR A 73 -33.49 31.22 -46.75
C THR A 73 -32.47 30.08 -46.69
N THR A 74 -32.30 29.45 -47.86
CA THR A 74 -31.11 28.72 -48.38
C THR A 74 -30.17 27.99 -47.40
N ALA A 75 -30.03 26.68 -47.61
CA ALA A 75 -28.88 25.91 -47.12
C ALA A 75 -27.56 26.43 -47.72
N GLY A 76 -26.59 26.69 -46.85
CA GLY A 76 -25.18 26.90 -47.17
C GLY A 76 -24.33 26.05 -46.24
N GLY A 77 -23.38 25.29 -46.78
CA GLY A 77 -22.65 24.28 -46.01
C GLY A 77 -21.78 24.88 -44.92
N ALA A 78 -21.99 24.47 -43.68
CA ALA A 78 -21.06 24.73 -42.59
C ALA A 78 -19.88 23.74 -42.70
N SER A 79 -18.68 24.28 -42.91
CA SER A 79 -17.45 23.53 -42.68
C SER A 79 -17.30 23.31 -41.19
N THR A 80 -17.33 22.06 -40.74
CA THR A 80 -17.02 21.69 -39.36
C THR A 80 -15.52 21.75 -39.16
N THR A 81 -15.02 22.93 -38.80
CA THR A 81 -13.73 23.05 -38.11
C THR A 81 -13.81 22.21 -36.83
N PRO A 82 -12.84 21.33 -36.54
CA PRO A 82 -12.74 20.72 -35.22
C PRO A 82 -12.62 21.86 -34.20
N GLY A 83 -13.55 21.93 -33.25
CA GLY A 83 -13.38 22.82 -32.11
C GLY A 83 -12.11 22.40 -31.38
N SER A 84 -11.25 23.35 -31.05
CA SER A 84 -10.25 23.11 -30.00
C SER A 84 -11.01 22.62 -28.78
N ALA A 85 -10.52 21.57 -28.13
CA ALA A 85 -10.88 21.40 -26.73
C ALA A 85 -10.47 22.70 -26.04
N GLU A 86 -11.41 23.38 -25.39
CA GLU A 86 -11.07 24.38 -24.40
C GLU A 86 -10.55 23.58 -23.22
N GLU A 87 -9.25 23.68 -22.97
CA GLU A 87 -8.66 23.20 -21.71
C GLU A 87 -9.41 23.91 -20.59
N VAL A 88 -10.17 23.13 -19.82
CA VAL A 88 -10.74 23.61 -18.57
C VAL A 88 -9.55 23.74 -17.63
N GLN A 89 -8.96 24.93 -17.58
CA GLN A 89 -8.17 25.31 -16.42
C GLN A 89 -9.11 25.27 -15.22
N SER A 90 -9.00 24.17 -14.47
CA SER A 90 -9.32 24.10 -13.05
C SER A 90 -8.55 25.20 -12.30
N GLY A 91 -8.86 25.39 -11.01
CA GLY A 91 -7.96 26.18 -10.16
C GLY A 91 -6.53 25.62 -10.20
N ASP A 92 -5.58 26.46 -9.81
CA ASP A 92 -4.16 26.07 -9.67
C ASP A 92 -4.09 24.73 -8.92
N SER A 93 -3.31 23.78 -9.44
CA SER A 93 -3.29 22.43 -8.85
C SER A 93 -2.57 22.46 -7.50
N LEU A 94 -2.87 21.50 -6.62
CA LEU A 94 -2.12 21.33 -5.38
C LEU A 94 -0.63 21.04 -5.66
N LEU A 95 -0.31 20.47 -6.83
CA LEU A 95 1.07 20.36 -7.31
C LEU A 95 1.71 21.75 -7.53
N ASP A 96 1.01 22.68 -8.18
CA ASP A 96 1.50 24.05 -8.39
C ASP A 96 1.64 24.80 -7.04
N GLU A 97 0.71 24.61 -6.10
CA GLU A 97 0.79 25.18 -4.75
C GLU A 97 1.98 24.62 -3.95
N VAL A 98 2.19 23.30 -3.96
CA VAL A 98 3.33 22.63 -3.31
C VAL A 98 4.67 23.09 -3.89
N VAL A 99 4.78 23.18 -5.22
CA VAL A 99 5.97 23.71 -5.90
C VAL A 99 6.20 25.20 -5.59
N ALA A 100 5.15 26.01 -5.47
CA ALA A 100 5.25 27.41 -5.11
C ALA A 100 5.62 27.65 -3.63
N ASN A 101 5.17 26.75 -2.74
CA ASN A 101 5.44 26.78 -1.30
C ASN A 101 6.78 26.13 -0.93
N ASP A 102 7.36 25.30 -1.81
CA ASP A 102 8.67 24.62 -1.62
C ASP A 102 8.67 23.69 -0.39
N VAL A 103 7.53 23.03 -0.12
CA VAL A 103 7.33 22.04 0.95
C VAL A 103 6.12 21.13 0.65
N VAL A 104 6.24 19.83 0.99
CA VAL A 104 5.13 18.87 1.07
C VAL A 104 4.71 18.69 2.52
N ARG A 105 3.45 18.94 2.85
CA ARG A 105 2.88 18.69 4.19
C ARG A 105 2.34 17.27 4.25
N CYS A 106 3.08 16.39 4.91
CA CYS A 106 2.77 14.97 4.98
C CYS A 106 2.13 14.61 6.32
N GLY A 107 0.89 14.11 6.27
CA GLY A 107 0.20 13.56 7.43
C GLY A 107 0.73 12.17 7.77
N VAL A 108 1.33 12.04 8.95
CA VAL A 108 1.99 10.81 9.44
C VAL A 108 1.50 10.46 10.85
N ARG A 109 2.29 9.71 11.61
CA ARG A 109 2.13 9.49 13.05
C ARG A 109 3.49 9.46 13.73
N ASP A 110 3.56 9.88 14.99
CA ASP A 110 4.85 9.97 15.70
C ASP A 110 5.20 8.72 16.54
N ASP A 111 4.31 7.73 16.57
CA ASP A 111 4.27 6.65 17.57
C ASP A 111 4.19 5.22 17.00
N LEU A 112 4.67 4.97 15.77
CA LEU A 112 4.74 3.61 15.19
C LEU A 112 6.15 3.23 14.69
N PRO A 113 6.93 2.48 15.50
CA PRO A 113 8.22 1.92 15.08
C PRO A 113 8.12 1.18 13.74
N GLY A 114 9.08 1.44 12.86
CA GLY A 114 9.14 0.88 11.50
C GLY A 114 8.32 1.64 10.45
N PHE A 115 7.20 2.29 10.81
CA PHE A 115 6.38 3.07 9.85
C PHE A 115 6.65 4.56 9.95
N SER A 116 6.36 5.16 11.10
CA SER A 116 6.67 6.57 11.34
C SER A 116 6.76 6.78 12.85
N SER A 117 7.91 7.28 13.28
CA SER A 117 8.18 7.61 14.67
C SER A 117 9.20 8.74 14.77
N VAL A 118 9.14 9.54 15.83
CA VAL A 118 10.16 10.57 16.11
C VAL A 118 11.32 9.96 16.89
N ASP A 119 12.55 10.16 16.40
CA ASP A 119 13.77 9.64 17.02
C ASP A 119 14.32 10.54 18.17
N ASP A 120 15.41 10.10 18.81
CA ASP A 120 16.09 10.85 19.88
C ASP A 120 16.64 12.23 19.44
N ALA A 121 16.79 12.47 18.12
CA ALA A 121 17.22 13.76 17.56
C ALA A 121 16.03 14.69 17.25
N GLY A 122 14.80 14.16 17.22
CA GLY A 122 13.59 14.88 16.83
C GLY A 122 13.23 14.73 15.35
N GLU A 123 13.85 13.78 14.64
CA GLU A 123 13.62 13.52 13.22
C GLU A 123 12.60 12.40 13.02
N HIS A 124 11.75 12.51 12.00
CA HIS A 124 10.74 11.49 11.69
C HIS A 124 11.39 10.36 10.88
N VAL A 125 11.40 9.14 11.41
CA VAL A 125 12.02 7.96 10.79
C VAL A 125 10.99 6.84 10.61
N GLY A 126 11.19 6.00 9.60
CA GLY A 126 10.29 4.89 9.27
C GLY A 126 9.83 4.88 7.81
N PHE A 127 9.22 3.77 7.41
CA PHE A 127 8.75 3.47 6.06
C PHE A 127 7.77 4.52 5.49
N ASP A 128 6.74 4.91 6.25
CA ASP A 128 5.79 5.96 5.87
C ASP A 128 6.48 7.33 5.82
N ALA A 129 7.39 7.62 6.76
CA ALA A 129 8.14 8.87 6.76
C ALA A 129 9.05 8.99 5.52
N ASP A 130 9.67 7.89 5.10
CA ASP A 130 10.47 7.83 3.88
C ASP A 130 9.61 7.92 2.61
N PHE A 131 8.37 7.43 2.61
CA PHE A 131 7.44 7.69 1.49
C PHE A 131 7.01 9.16 1.40
N CYS A 132 6.94 9.92 2.50
CA CYS A 132 6.84 11.38 2.42
C CYS A 132 8.07 12.00 1.74
N ARG A 133 9.28 11.51 2.05
CA ARG A 133 10.53 11.95 1.43
C ARG A 133 10.62 11.60 -0.05
N VAL A 134 10.11 10.43 -0.47
CA VAL A 134 9.96 10.03 -1.88
C VAL A 134 9.09 11.06 -2.63
N ILE A 135 7.97 11.48 -2.05
CA ILE A 135 7.08 12.46 -2.66
C ILE A 135 7.77 13.83 -2.78
N ALA A 136 8.44 14.31 -1.74
CA ALA A 136 9.20 15.56 -1.79
C ALA A 136 10.39 15.52 -2.77
N ALA A 137 11.15 14.42 -2.80
CA ALA A 137 12.26 14.23 -3.74
C ALA A 137 11.77 14.17 -5.20
N GLY A 138 10.63 13.53 -5.47
CA GLY A 138 10.04 13.46 -6.80
C GLY A 138 9.45 14.79 -7.29
N ILE A 139 8.81 15.55 -6.40
CA ILE A 139 8.07 16.77 -6.76
C ILE A 139 8.92 18.04 -6.66
N LEU A 140 9.77 18.13 -5.64
CA LEU A 140 10.58 19.32 -5.31
C LEU A 140 12.08 19.12 -5.58
N GLY A 141 12.51 17.90 -5.93
CA GLY A 141 13.91 17.55 -6.15
C GLY A 141 14.74 17.41 -4.87
N ASP A 142 14.14 17.56 -3.69
CA ASP A 142 14.83 17.59 -2.39
C ASP A 142 13.98 16.86 -1.34
N ALA A 143 14.50 15.71 -0.87
CA ALA A 143 13.87 14.84 0.12
C ALA A 143 13.67 15.52 1.49
N THR A 144 14.36 16.63 1.77
CA THR A 144 14.23 17.37 3.04
C THR A 144 13.05 18.34 3.06
N LYS A 145 12.36 18.53 1.93
CA LYS A 145 11.21 19.45 1.78
C LYS A 145 9.89 18.86 2.26
N VAL A 146 9.91 18.28 3.46
CA VAL A 146 8.73 17.70 4.10
C VAL A 146 8.45 18.42 5.42
N GLU A 147 7.20 18.87 5.61
CA GLU A 147 6.64 19.17 6.92
C GLU A 147 5.83 17.95 7.37
N PHE A 148 6.29 17.26 8.41
CA PHE A 148 5.58 16.12 8.98
C PHE A 148 4.55 16.61 9.99
N ILE A 149 3.33 16.06 9.91
CA ILE A 149 2.19 16.43 10.76
C ILE A 149 1.62 15.15 11.39
N ASP A 150 1.80 14.98 12.70
CA ASP A 150 1.22 13.90 13.48
C ASP A 150 -0.31 13.96 13.47
N LEU A 151 -0.96 12.83 13.23
CA LEU A 151 -2.42 12.74 13.14
C LEU A 151 -2.98 11.56 13.93
N ALA A 152 -3.90 11.88 14.83
CA ALA A 152 -4.78 10.89 15.45
C ALA A 152 -5.61 10.15 14.37
N THR A 153 -5.85 8.86 14.62
CA THR A 153 -6.56 7.94 13.71
C THR A 153 -7.90 8.48 13.21
N GLU A 154 -8.64 9.17 14.07
CA GLU A 154 -9.96 9.73 13.79
C GLU A 154 -9.91 11.06 13.02
N ALA A 155 -8.82 11.82 13.15
CA ALA A 155 -8.69 13.17 12.57
C ALA A 155 -8.11 13.18 11.15
N ARG A 156 -7.35 12.13 10.77
CA ARG A 156 -6.51 12.13 9.56
C ARG A 156 -7.22 12.49 8.24
N PHE A 157 -8.45 12.02 8.03
CA PHE A 157 -9.22 12.33 6.82
C PHE A 157 -9.82 13.74 6.86
N THR A 158 -10.19 14.24 8.05
CA THR A 158 -10.62 15.63 8.21
C THR A 158 -9.47 16.60 7.94
N ALA A 159 -8.25 16.31 8.41
CA ALA A 159 -7.06 17.11 8.11
C ALA A 159 -6.76 17.15 6.60
N LEU A 160 -6.89 16.01 5.91
CA LEU A 160 -6.75 15.92 4.44
C LEU A 160 -7.82 16.76 3.71
N GLN A 161 -9.09 16.60 4.07
CA GLN A 161 -10.21 17.37 3.50
C GLN A 161 -10.12 18.88 3.79
N ALA A 162 -9.54 19.26 4.92
CA ALA A 162 -9.32 20.66 5.30
C ALA A 162 -8.11 21.30 4.59
N GLY A 163 -7.29 20.52 3.88
CA GLY A 163 -6.03 20.98 3.30
C GLY A 163 -5.01 21.36 4.37
N GLU A 164 -5.07 20.77 5.56
CA GLU A 164 -4.04 20.90 6.60
C GLU A 164 -2.78 20.13 6.23
N ILE A 165 -2.95 18.99 5.54
CA ILE A 165 -1.93 18.19 4.88
C ILE A 165 -2.19 18.14 3.37
N ASP A 166 -1.15 17.89 2.58
CA ASP A 166 -1.22 17.72 1.11
C ASP A 166 -1.39 16.23 0.74
N VAL A 167 -0.83 15.34 1.57
CA VAL A 167 -0.91 13.87 1.41
C VAL A 167 -0.90 13.19 2.78
N LEU A 168 -1.68 12.11 2.91
CA LEU A 168 -1.70 11.22 4.07
C LEU A 168 -0.85 9.98 3.79
N VAL A 169 0.25 9.78 4.53
CA VAL A 169 1.14 8.60 4.45
C VAL A 169 1.25 8.02 5.86
N ARG A 170 0.29 7.18 6.25
CA ARG A 170 0.10 6.83 7.67
C ARG A 170 -0.65 5.51 7.86
N ASN A 171 0.00 4.38 7.56
CA ASN A 171 -0.50 3.01 7.77
C ASN A 171 -2.03 2.85 7.58
N THR A 172 -2.58 3.39 6.48
CA THR A 172 -4.03 3.55 6.30
C THR A 172 -4.53 2.67 5.16
N THR A 173 -5.39 1.71 5.50
CA THR A 173 -6.04 0.83 4.54
C THR A 173 -6.88 1.57 3.49
N TRP A 174 -6.66 1.28 2.22
CA TRP A 174 -7.61 1.60 1.16
C TRP A 174 -8.83 0.67 1.24
N THR A 175 -10.01 1.25 1.51
CA THR A 175 -11.28 0.51 1.49
C THR A 175 -12.30 1.23 0.61
N ALA A 176 -13.24 0.48 0.03
CA ALA A 176 -14.32 1.04 -0.78
C ALA A 176 -15.25 2.01 -0.01
N SER A 177 -15.30 1.91 1.33
CA SER A 177 -15.98 2.92 2.14
C SER A 177 -15.18 4.20 2.25
N ARG A 178 -13.86 4.13 2.48
CA ARG A 178 -12.99 5.31 2.58
C ARG A 178 -12.97 6.09 1.26
N ASP A 179 -12.76 5.38 0.16
CA ASP A 179 -12.87 5.86 -1.22
C ASP A 179 -14.24 6.54 -1.50
N GLY A 180 -15.33 5.98 -0.97
CA GLY A 180 -16.69 6.49 -1.18
C GLY A 180 -17.20 7.56 -0.21
N THR A 181 -16.57 7.77 0.95
CA THR A 181 -17.09 8.68 2.00
C THR A 181 -16.08 9.66 2.59
N GLU A 182 -14.77 9.39 2.50
CA GLU A 182 -13.73 10.27 3.06
C GLU A 182 -13.20 11.29 2.05
N ALA A 183 -13.78 11.34 0.84
CA ALA A 183 -13.38 12.25 -0.25
C ALA A 183 -11.86 12.22 -0.49
N ALA A 184 -11.31 11.01 -0.57
CA ALA A 184 -9.88 10.75 -0.59
C ALA A 184 -9.52 9.72 -1.67
N THR A 185 -8.67 10.13 -2.60
CA THR A 185 -8.13 9.29 -3.66
C THR A 185 -6.91 8.54 -3.13
N PHE A 186 -7.01 7.21 -3.04
CA PHE A 186 -5.89 6.34 -2.70
C PHE A 186 -5.01 6.07 -3.92
N VAL A 187 -3.70 6.04 -3.73
CA VAL A 187 -2.72 5.71 -4.79
C VAL A 187 -2.18 4.29 -4.62
N HIS A 188 -1.08 3.94 -5.29
CA HIS A 188 -0.47 2.62 -5.19
C HIS A 188 -0.17 2.22 -3.72
N PRO A 189 -0.62 1.04 -3.24
CA PRO A 189 -0.34 0.58 -1.87
C PRO A 189 1.17 0.41 -1.63
N THR A 190 1.71 1.17 -0.69
CA THR A 190 3.11 1.06 -0.29
C THR A 190 3.36 -0.22 0.52
N TYR A 191 2.38 -0.69 1.29
CA TYR A 191 2.49 -1.93 2.05
C TYR A 191 1.17 -2.73 2.07
N TYR A 192 1.20 -3.99 1.63
CA TYR A 192 0.10 -4.94 1.76
C TYR A 192 0.21 -5.66 3.10
N ASP A 193 -0.70 -5.36 4.01
CA ASP A 193 -0.83 -6.03 5.32
C ASP A 193 -2.11 -6.87 5.41
N GLY A 194 -2.30 -7.50 6.57
CA GLY A 194 -3.59 -7.96 7.03
C GLY A 194 -3.65 -7.96 8.55
N GLN A 195 -4.86 -7.89 9.09
CA GLN A 195 -5.06 -7.84 10.52
C GLN A 195 -4.74 -9.18 11.20
N GLN A 196 -4.05 -9.09 12.34
CA GLN A 196 -3.68 -10.22 13.19
C GLN A 196 -4.13 -9.95 14.64
N MET A 197 -3.77 -10.88 15.52
CA MET A 197 -4.05 -10.81 16.96
C MET A 197 -2.74 -10.99 17.75
N MET A 198 -2.56 -10.18 18.79
CA MET A 198 -1.44 -10.25 19.71
C MET A 198 -1.93 -10.50 21.13
N VAL A 199 -1.25 -11.37 21.87
CA VAL A 199 -1.56 -11.75 23.25
C VAL A 199 -0.29 -11.72 24.11
N ALA A 200 -0.44 -11.69 25.44
CA ALA A 200 0.69 -11.93 26.34
C ALA A 200 1.19 -13.38 26.15
N ALA A 201 2.51 -13.57 26.11
CA ALA A 201 3.11 -14.87 25.78
C ALA A 201 2.81 -15.98 26.82
N ASP A 202 2.45 -15.61 28.06
CA ASP A 202 2.06 -16.51 29.15
C ASP A 202 0.53 -16.63 29.34
N SER A 203 -0.28 -15.96 28.52
CA SER A 203 -1.76 -16.01 28.58
C SER A 203 -2.34 -17.42 28.39
N GLY A 204 -1.62 -18.29 27.67
CA GLY A 204 -2.03 -19.66 27.35
C GLY A 204 -2.94 -19.79 26.13
N PHE A 205 -3.29 -18.69 25.45
CA PHE A 205 -3.95 -18.71 24.14
C PHE A 205 -2.95 -19.09 23.05
N ALA A 206 -3.33 -19.99 22.13
CA ALA A 206 -2.48 -20.47 21.05
C ALA A 206 -2.94 -20.00 19.65
N SER A 207 -4.22 -19.71 19.48
CA SER A 207 -4.77 -19.05 18.29
C SER A 207 -5.97 -18.17 18.63
N ILE A 208 -6.49 -17.47 17.61
CA ILE A 208 -7.74 -16.71 17.72
C ILE A 208 -8.96 -17.58 18.08
N ASP A 209 -8.91 -18.90 17.81
CA ASP A 209 -10.00 -19.82 18.15
C ASP A 209 -10.15 -20.02 19.67
N ASP A 210 -9.10 -19.76 20.46
CA ASP A 210 -9.14 -19.84 21.92
C ASP A 210 -9.76 -18.59 22.58
N LEU A 211 -9.95 -17.50 21.83
CA LEU A 211 -10.35 -16.18 22.36
C LEU A 211 -11.88 -15.98 22.47
N GLY A 212 -12.71 -17.02 22.31
CA GLY A 212 -14.17 -16.90 22.40
C GLY A 212 -14.65 -16.21 23.68
N GLY A 213 -15.34 -15.08 23.53
CA GLY A 213 -15.83 -14.26 24.65
C GLY A 213 -14.78 -13.38 25.36
N ALA A 214 -13.53 -13.37 24.91
CA ALA A 214 -12.43 -12.62 25.50
C ALA A 214 -12.55 -11.09 25.28
N ALA A 215 -11.84 -10.30 26.09
CA ALA A 215 -11.74 -8.86 25.95
C ALA A 215 -10.65 -8.49 24.92
N ILE A 216 -11.06 -7.89 23.79
CA ILE A 216 -10.16 -7.56 22.69
C ILE A 216 -10.00 -6.05 22.58
N CYS A 217 -8.79 -5.56 22.79
CA CYS A 217 -8.41 -4.17 22.58
C CYS A 217 -8.25 -3.85 21.08
N VAL A 218 -8.83 -2.72 20.65
CA VAL A 218 -8.68 -2.16 19.29
C VAL A 218 -8.61 -0.63 19.33
N ALA A 219 -8.07 0.00 18.28
CA ALA A 219 -8.17 1.44 18.11
C ALA A 219 -9.51 1.82 17.46
N ALA A 220 -10.16 2.87 17.96
CA ALA A 220 -11.41 3.38 17.42
C ALA A 220 -11.22 3.97 16.01
N GLY A 221 -12.26 3.92 15.17
CA GLY A 221 -12.21 4.49 13.80
C GLY A 221 -11.31 3.71 12.83
N THR A 222 -11.08 2.42 13.09
CA THR A 222 -10.27 1.51 12.26
C THR A 222 -11.13 0.48 11.54
N THR A 223 -10.56 -0.14 10.50
CA THR A 223 -11.08 -1.40 9.92
C THR A 223 -11.07 -2.52 10.97
N THR A 224 -10.01 -2.54 11.80
CA THR A 224 -9.75 -3.48 12.88
C THR A 224 -10.97 -3.74 13.78
N GLU A 225 -11.65 -2.68 14.23
CA GLU A 225 -12.81 -2.72 15.12
C GLU A 225 -13.99 -3.55 14.54
N GLY A 226 -14.33 -3.34 13.28
CA GLY A 226 -15.41 -4.08 12.60
C GLY A 226 -14.99 -5.50 12.18
N ASN A 227 -13.73 -5.68 11.82
CA ASN A 227 -13.17 -6.96 11.38
C ASN A 227 -13.12 -7.98 12.52
N VAL A 228 -12.74 -7.61 13.76
CA VAL A 228 -12.72 -8.54 14.91
C VAL A 228 -14.10 -9.20 15.13
N VAL A 229 -15.17 -8.40 15.14
CA VAL A 229 -16.54 -8.91 15.32
C VAL A 229 -16.96 -9.82 14.17
N THR A 230 -16.55 -9.47 12.94
CA THR A 230 -16.84 -10.23 11.73
C THR A 230 -16.15 -11.59 11.75
N GLU A 231 -14.86 -11.63 12.10
CA GLU A 231 -14.06 -12.86 12.09
C GLU A 231 -14.50 -13.85 13.16
N PHE A 232 -14.74 -13.38 14.39
CA PHE A 232 -15.26 -14.24 15.47
C PHE A 232 -16.62 -14.86 15.09
N THR A 233 -17.48 -14.08 14.43
CA THR A 233 -18.75 -14.56 13.89
C THR A 233 -18.55 -15.60 12.77
N ALA A 234 -17.60 -15.38 11.87
CA ALA A 234 -17.28 -16.30 10.77
C ALA A 234 -16.73 -17.65 11.26
N ARG A 235 -15.92 -17.63 12.33
CA ARG A 235 -15.39 -18.83 13.00
C ARG A 235 -16.40 -19.53 13.92
N GLY A 236 -17.53 -18.89 14.24
CA GLY A 236 -18.54 -19.42 15.15
C GLY A 236 -18.12 -19.39 16.62
N LEU A 237 -17.22 -18.46 16.98
CA LEU A 237 -16.77 -18.23 18.35
C LEU A 237 -17.81 -17.42 19.14
N ASP A 238 -17.74 -17.50 20.48
CA ASP A 238 -18.49 -16.58 21.34
C ASP A 238 -18.03 -15.14 21.10
N ALA A 239 -18.98 -14.21 20.97
CA ALA A 239 -18.70 -12.84 20.57
C ALA A 239 -17.74 -12.13 21.55
N PRO A 240 -16.68 -11.46 21.07
CA PRO A 240 -15.68 -10.83 21.93
C PRO A 240 -16.23 -9.57 22.60
N ASN A 241 -15.69 -9.24 23.77
CA ASN A 241 -15.88 -7.95 24.40
C ASN A 241 -14.88 -6.96 23.80
N VAL A 242 -15.23 -6.35 22.66
CA VAL A 242 -14.40 -5.36 21.98
C VAL A 242 -14.31 -4.08 22.82
N LEU A 243 -13.09 -3.67 23.14
CA LEU A 243 -12.77 -2.44 23.87
C LEU A 243 -12.01 -1.49 22.94
N SER A 244 -12.70 -0.45 22.47
CA SER A 244 -12.18 0.55 21.55
C SER A 244 -11.55 1.74 22.29
N PHE A 245 -10.39 2.20 21.83
CA PHE A 245 -9.63 3.29 22.44
C PHE A 245 -9.18 4.33 21.39
N GLU A 246 -9.06 5.59 21.82
CA GLU A 246 -8.73 6.74 20.95
C GLU A 246 -7.25 6.76 20.52
N SER A 247 -6.33 6.11 21.26
CA SER A 247 -4.90 6.06 20.96
C SER A 247 -4.26 4.70 21.28
N VAL A 248 -3.08 4.43 20.70
CA VAL A 248 -2.27 3.23 20.95
C VAL A 248 -1.76 3.19 22.39
N ASP A 249 -1.36 4.33 22.97
CA ASP A 249 -0.98 4.43 24.38
C ASP A 249 -2.08 3.93 25.33
N LEU A 250 -3.33 4.34 25.10
CA LEU A 250 -4.47 3.91 25.92
C LEU A 250 -4.77 2.41 25.79
N ILE A 251 -4.47 1.82 24.63
CA ILE A 251 -4.51 0.36 24.46
C ILE A 251 -3.39 -0.29 25.25
N GLN A 252 -2.15 0.20 25.15
CA GLN A 252 -1.02 -0.34 25.90
C GLN A 252 -1.24 -0.26 27.41
N GLU A 253 -1.75 0.87 27.93
CA GLU A 253 -2.15 1.02 29.33
C GLU A 253 -3.23 0.00 29.74
N ALA A 254 -4.22 -0.26 28.87
CA ALA A 254 -5.26 -1.23 29.15
C ALA A 254 -4.75 -2.68 29.13
N PHE A 255 -3.87 -3.00 28.19
CA PHE A 255 -3.26 -4.31 28.03
C PHE A 255 -2.31 -4.63 29.21
N LEU A 256 -1.44 -3.69 29.58
CA LEU A 256 -0.57 -3.78 30.78
C LEU A 256 -1.35 -3.84 32.11
N ALA A 257 -2.63 -3.48 32.11
CA ALA A 257 -3.50 -3.51 33.28
C ALA A 257 -4.45 -4.73 33.30
N ASP A 258 -4.16 -5.77 32.50
CA ASP A 258 -4.97 -7.00 32.35
C ASP A 258 -6.45 -6.71 32.00
N ARG A 259 -6.73 -5.61 31.28
CA ARG A 259 -8.10 -5.25 30.83
C ARG A 259 -8.48 -5.86 29.49
N CYS A 260 -7.50 -6.38 28.75
CA CYS A 260 -7.66 -7.02 27.45
C CYS A 260 -6.85 -8.31 27.44
N ASP A 261 -7.50 -9.39 27.03
CA ASP A 261 -6.89 -10.71 26.80
C ASP A 261 -6.09 -10.75 25.49
N GLY A 262 -6.49 -9.91 24.52
CA GLY A 262 -5.83 -9.74 23.23
C GLY A 262 -5.88 -8.31 22.69
N TRP A 263 -4.95 -7.98 21.82
CA TRP A 263 -4.86 -6.73 21.07
C TRP A 263 -4.85 -7.08 19.58
N SER A 264 -5.84 -6.59 18.83
CA SER A 264 -5.85 -6.72 17.37
C SER A 264 -5.45 -5.40 16.69
N SER A 265 -4.67 -5.51 15.63
CA SER A 265 -4.26 -4.44 14.71
C SER A 265 -3.66 -5.09 13.45
N ASP A 266 -3.15 -4.28 12.53
CA ASP A 266 -2.46 -4.76 11.33
C ASP A 266 -1.16 -5.47 11.76
N GLY A 267 -0.80 -6.56 11.08
CA GLY A 267 0.30 -7.45 11.49
C GLY A 267 1.63 -6.73 11.68
N SER A 268 1.95 -5.83 10.74
CA SER A 268 3.16 -5.00 10.79
C SER A 268 3.12 -3.96 11.92
N GLN A 269 1.94 -3.39 12.22
CA GLN A 269 1.76 -2.49 13.36
C GLN A 269 1.97 -3.23 14.69
N LEU A 270 1.45 -4.46 14.81
CA LEU A 270 1.69 -5.31 16.00
C LEU A 270 3.17 -5.66 16.15
N ALA A 271 3.89 -5.93 15.05
CA ALA A 271 5.34 -6.17 15.08
C ALA A 271 6.13 -4.94 15.57
N GLY A 272 5.78 -3.73 15.12
CA GLY A 272 6.38 -2.47 15.59
C GLY A 272 6.09 -2.17 17.06
N ILE A 273 4.87 -2.43 17.54
CA ILE A 273 4.52 -2.31 18.97
C ILE A 273 5.30 -3.33 19.81
N ARG A 274 5.40 -4.58 19.33
CA ARG A 274 6.12 -5.67 20.01
C ARG A 274 7.62 -5.37 20.13
N SER A 275 8.26 -4.80 19.10
CA SER A 275 9.72 -4.55 19.12
C SER A 275 10.15 -3.62 20.25
N ASN A 276 9.29 -2.67 20.62
CA ASN A 276 9.53 -1.70 21.69
C ASN A 276 8.76 -2.01 22.99
N TRP A 277 8.30 -3.25 23.17
CA TRP A 277 7.55 -3.62 24.38
C TRP A 277 8.40 -3.50 25.66
N PRO A 278 7.90 -2.92 26.76
CA PRO A 278 8.72 -2.64 27.96
C PRO A 278 9.41 -3.85 28.59
N ASP A 279 8.79 -5.03 28.52
CA ASP A 279 9.31 -6.30 29.05
C ASP A 279 10.04 -7.15 27.99
N GLY A 280 10.31 -6.58 26.81
CA GLY A 280 10.93 -7.25 25.67
C GLY A 280 9.90 -7.85 24.69
N PRO A 281 10.28 -8.03 23.40
CA PRO A 281 9.38 -8.57 22.37
C PRO A 281 8.91 -10.00 22.67
N GLU A 282 9.68 -10.78 23.44
CA GLU A 282 9.32 -12.14 23.84
C GLU A 282 8.16 -12.23 24.85
N ALA A 283 7.76 -11.10 25.45
CA ALA A 283 6.59 -11.04 26.33
C ALA A 283 5.26 -11.10 25.56
N LEU A 284 5.29 -10.97 24.23
CA LEU A 284 4.11 -10.91 23.37
C LEU A 284 4.19 -11.92 22.22
N THR A 285 3.08 -12.61 21.98
CA THR A 285 2.90 -13.52 20.84
C THR A 285 1.93 -12.89 19.86
N ILE A 286 2.33 -12.76 18.59
CA ILE A 286 1.44 -12.42 17.47
C ILE A 286 1.05 -13.76 16.81
N PHE A 287 -0.24 -14.03 16.64
CA PHE A 287 -0.72 -15.25 15.99
C PHE A 287 -0.56 -15.18 14.47
N GLU A 288 -0.20 -16.30 13.84
CA GLU A 288 -0.02 -16.42 12.38
C GLU A 288 -1.33 -16.22 11.58
N ASP A 289 -2.50 -16.30 12.23
CA ASP A 289 -3.81 -16.02 11.62
C ASP A 289 -3.91 -14.56 11.12
N VAL A 290 -3.78 -14.37 9.81
CA VAL A 290 -4.15 -13.13 9.11
C VAL A 290 -5.59 -13.24 8.62
N PHE A 291 -6.48 -12.38 9.11
CA PHE A 291 -7.93 -12.51 8.90
C PHE A 291 -8.61 -11.33 8.18
N SER A 292 -7.85 -10.34 7.72
CA SER A 292 -8.35 -9.32 6.80
C SER A 292 -7.34 -9.00 5.70
N LYS A 293 -7.70 -8.09 4.80
CA LYS A 293 -6.80 -7.56 3.76
C LYS A 293 -6.68 -6.07 4.00
N GLU A 294 -5.49 -5.61 4.36
CA GLU A 294 -5.24 -4.21 4.70
C GLU A 294 -4.17 -3.64 3.75
N PRO A 295 -4.51 -3.32 2.48
CA PRO A 295 -3.60 -2.60 1.59
C PRO A 295 -3.40 -1.17 2.11
N LEU A 296 -2.29 -0.93 2.80
CA LEU A 296 -1.89 0.37 3.32
C LEU A 296 -1.43 1.22 2.14
N SER A 297 -2.11 2.34 1.92
CA SER A 297 -1.93 3.18 0.74
C SER A 297 -1.95 4.66 1.14
N PRO A 298 -1.02 5.47 0.59
CA PRO A 298 -1.11 6.91 0.68
C PRO A 298 -2.40 7.44 0.06
N ALA A 299 -2.94 8.52 0.64
CA ALA A 299 -4.17 9.14 0.16
C ALA A 299 -4.00 10.65 -0.04
N VAL A 300 -4.60 11.17 -1.10
CA VAL A 300 -4.71 12.62 -1.38
C VAL A 300 -6.18 13.03 -1.36
N ALA A 301 -6.47 14.33 -1.23
CA ALA A 301 -7.84 14.82 -1.33
C ALA A 301 -8.43 14.59 -2.74
N ASP A 302 -9.71 14.25 -2.82
CA ASP A 302 -10.41 14.07 -4.10
C ASP A 302 -10.49 15.36 -4.91
N GLY A 303 -10.46 15.19 -6.24
CA GLY A 303 -10.73 16.27 -7.20
C GLY A 303 -9.48 16.82 -7.91
N ASP A 304 -8.28 16.62 -7.36
CA ASP A 304 -7.02 16.93 -8.04
C ASP A 304 -6.36 15.68 -8.62
N THR A 305 -6.63 15.43 -9.90
CA THR A 305 -6.05 14.31 -10.65
C THR A 305 -4.57 14.50 -10.98
N GLN A 306 -4.08 15.75 -11.03
CA GLN A 306 -2.68 16.04 -11.34
C GLN A 306 -1.80 15.76 -10.12
N TRP A 307 -2.19 16.27 -8.96
CA TRP A 307 -1.54 15.95 -7.68
C TRP A 307 -1.57 14.44 -7.38
N ALA A 308 -2.74 13.80 -7.53
CA ALA A 308 -2.86 12.35 -7.34
C ALA A 308 -1.90 11.55 -8.22
N GLN A 309 -1.75 11.93 -9.50
CA GLN A 309 -0.81 11.26 -10.40
C GLN A 309 0.67 11.57 -10.08
N ALA A 310 1.01 12.81 -9.71
CA ALA A 310 2.36 13.18 -9.31
C ALA A 310 2.84 12.38 -8.09
N VAL A 311 1.99 12.25 -7.06
CA VAL A 311 2.24 11.42 -5.86
C VAL A 311 2.35 9.94 -6.24
N HIS A 312 1.39 9.40 -7.00
CA HIS A 312 1.35 7.99 -7.41
C HIS A 312 2.60 7.59 -8.19
N TRP A 313 2.99 8.35 -9.22
CA TRP A 313 4.15 8.03 -10.04
C TRP A 313 5.49 8.29 -9.35
N SER A 314 5.54 9.13 -8.31
CA SER A 314 6.71 9.24 -7.43
C SER A 314 6.88 7.96 -6.59
N ILE A 315 5.80 7.44 -6.00
CA ILE A 315 5.82 6.18 -5.24
C ILE A 315 6.25 5.00 -6.12
N LEU A 316 5.65 4.86 -7.32
CA LEU A 316 5.97 3.78 -8.27
C LEU A 316 7.43 3.79 -8.73
N ALA A 317 8.13 4.94 -8.67
CA ALA A 317 9.51 5.04 -9.13
C ALA A 317 10.45 4.24 -8.22
N THR A 318 10.13 4.15 -6.92
CA THR A 318 10.88 3.31 -5.97
C THR A 318 10.82 1.83 -6.35
N ILE A 319 9.66 1.35 -6.81
CA ILE A 319 9.42 -0.04 -7.22
C ILE A 319 10.09 -0.30 -8.57
N GLN A 320 9.95 0.62 -9.53
CA GLN A 320 10.60 0.48 -10.84
C GLN A 320 12.13 0.50 -10.74
N ALA A 321 12.68 1.30 -9.82
CA ALA A 321 14.11 1.34 -9.53
C ALA A 321 14.61 -0.01 -8.97
N GLU A 322 13.88 -0.60 -8.02
CA GLU A 322 14.20 -1.93 -7.49
C GLU A 322 14.16 -3.00 -8.59
N GLU A 323 13.13 -3.00 -9.44
CA GLU A 323 13.00 -3.93 -10.59
C GLU A 323 14.14 -3.77 -11.63
N PHE A 324 14.67 -2.56 -11.80
CA PHE A 324 15.85 -2.29 -12.64
C PHE A 324 17.19 -2.54 -11.93
N GLY A 325 17.19 -2.87 -10.63
CA GLY A 325 18.41 -3.04 -9.82
C GLY A 325 19.14 -1.73 -9.52
N ILE A 326 18.45 -0.59 -9.67
CA ILE A 326 18.97 0.75 -9.37
C ILE A 326 18.82 0.97 -7.87
N ALA A 327 19.92 1.33 -7.20
CA ALA A 327 19.97 1.59 -5.77
C ALA A 327 20.67 2.92 -5.49
N SER A 328 20.52 3.45 -4.28
CA SER A 328 21.14 4.72 -3.87
C SER A 328 22.67 4.75 -4.07
N ASP A 329 23.34 3.60 -3.99
CA ASP A 329 24.79 3.47 -4.14
C ASP A 329 25.29 3.35 -5.60
N ASN A 330 24.39 3.12 -6.56
CA ASN A 330 24.72 2.83 -7.96
C ASN A 330 24.01 3.71 -8.99
N VAL A 331 23.08 4.58 -8.56
CA VAL A 331 22.23 5.39 -9.44
C VAL A 331 23.01 6.27 -10.43
N ASP A 332 24.16 6.81 -10.03
CA ASP A 332 25.08 7.56 -10.91
C ASP A 332 25.65 6.70 -12.06
N ASP A 333 26.11 5.48 -11.73
CA ASP A 333 26.66 4.53 -12.69
C ASP A 333 25.57 3.98 -13.62
N MET A 334 24.33 3.81 -13.10
CA MET A 334 23.16 3.40 -13.87
C MET A 334 22.71 4.48 -14.87
N LEU A 335 22.70 5.75 -14.46
CA LEU A 335 22.39 6.90 -15.34
C LEU A 335 23.45 7.07 -16.44
N ALA A 336 24.73 6.82 -16.13
CA ALA A 336 25.82 6.88 -17.10
C ALA A 336 25.99 5.60 -17.96
N GLY A 337 25.15 4.59 -17.75
CA GLY A 337 25.26 3.26 -18.36
C GLY A 337 24.79 3.16 -19.82
N GLU A 338 25.06 2.02 -20.46
CA GLU A 338 24.66 1.76 -21.86
C GLU A 338 23.17 1.37 -22.02
N ASN A 339 22.42 1.19 -20.93
CA ASN A 339 21.00 0.83 -20.99
C ASN A 339 20.12 2.08 -21.12
N ALA A 340 19.77 2.42 -22.36
CA ALA A 340 18.96 3.60 -22.69
C ALA A 340 17.62 3.69 -21.92
N SER A 341 16.97 2.56 -21.58
CA SER A 341 15.72 2.60 -20.81
C SER A 341 15.93 2.97 -19.34
N ILE A 342 17.04 2.52 -18.73
CA ILE A 342 17.42 2.91 -17.36
C ILE A 342 17.86 4.38 -17.35
N ALA A 343 18.73 4.79 -18.30
CA ALA A 343 19.16 6.17 -18.40
C ALA A 343 17.97 7.13 -18.61
N GLN A 344 17.03 6.79 -19.51
CA GLN A 344 15.83 7.58 -19.76
C GLN A 344 14.89 7.66 -18.54
N PHE A 345 14.73 6.56 -17.79
CA PHE A 345 13.97 6.54 -16.53
C PHE A 345 14.57 7.47 -15.48
N LEU A 346 15.91 7.56 -15.42
CA LEU A 346 16.66 8.44 -14.53
C LEU A 346 16.83 9.88 -15.07
N GLY A 347 16.11 10.26 -16.13
CA GLY A 347 16.15 11.62 -16.71
C GLY A 347 17.29 11.91 -17.69
N GLY A 348 18.05 10.88 -18.09
CA GLY A 348 19.09 10.97 -19.11
C GLY A 348 18.54 11.29 -20.51
N GLU A 349 19.35 11.99 -21.31
CA GLU A 349 19.03 12.33 -22.70
C GLU A 349 19.14 11.12 -23.64
N SER A 350 18.20 11.01 -24.57
CA SER A 350 18.22 10.10 -25.73
C SER A 350 19.28 10.50 -26.78
N GLU A 351 19.48 9.66 -27.80
CA GLU A 351 20.38 9.96 -28.94
C GLU A 351 20.02 11.25 -29.71
N ASP A 352 18.77 11.71 -29.64
CA ASP A 352 18.32 12.97 -30.26
C ASP A 352 18.29 14.17 -29.30
N GLY A 353 18.78 14.00 -28.06
CA GLY A 353 18.92 15.06 -27.06
C GLY A 353 17.59 15.42 -26.38
N THR A 354 16.70 14.45 -26.21
CA THR A 354 15.42 14.63 -25.52
C THR A 354 15.34 13.77 -24.26
N THR A 355 14.66 14.25 -23.22
CA THR A 355 14.38 13.49 -22.01
C THR A 355 12.94 12.94 -22.06
N LEU A 356 12.61 12.00 -21.17
CA LEU A 356 11.23 11.54 -21.03
C LEU A 356 10.38 12.62 -20.35
N ASP A 357 9.62 13.38 -21.13
CA ASP A 357 8.51 14.18 -20.63
C ASP A 357 7.29 13.25 -20.44
N THR A 358 6.91 13.03 -19.19
CA THR A 358 5.77 12.19 -18.81
C THR A 358 4.43 12.93 -18.85
N GLY A 359 4.44 14.27 -18.96
CA GLY A 359 3.24 15.10 -18.84
C GLY A 359 2.66 15.16 -17.42
N LEU A 360 3.34 14.63 -16.40
CA LEU A 360 2.85 14.53 -15.01
C LEU A 360 3.08 15.80 -14.18
N GLY A 361 3.77 16.80 -14.72
CA GLY A 361 4.24 17.98 -13.97
C GLY A 361 5.48 17.71 -13.09
N LEU A 362 6.04 16.50 -13.14
CA LEU A 362 7.30 16.13 -12.49
C LEU A 362 8.50 16.55 -13.36
N SER A 363 9.66 16.77 -12.74
CA SER A 363 10.91 16.98 -13.49
C SER A 363 11.35 15.70 -14.20
N PRO A 364 12.08 15.75 -15.34
CA PRO A 364 12.51 14.53 -16.04
C PRO A 364 13.43 13.63 -15.21
N ASP A 365 14.13 14.19 -14.23
CA ASP A 365 15.06 13.52 -13.32
C ASP A 365 14.43 13.12 -11.96
N PHE A 366 13.10 13.23 -11.79
CA PHE A 366 12.41 12.95 -10.52
C PHE A 366 12.76 11.57 -9.93
N ALA A 367 12.87 10.53 -10.76
CA ALA A 367 13.23 9.18 -10.31
C ALA A 367 14.69 9.09 -9.83
N TYR A 368 15.61 9.82 -10.49
CA TYR A 368 16.98 9.96 -10.01
C TYR A 368 17.00 10.70 -8.66
N ASN A 369 16.23 11.79 -8.51
CA ASN A 369 16.15 12.56 -7.27
C ASN A 369 15.61 11.70 -6.11
N ILE A 370 14.61 10.85 -6.35
CA ILE A 370 14.09 9.89 -5.38
C ILE A 370 15.16 8.87 -4.97
N VAL A 371 15.75 8.15 -5.93
CA VAL A 371 16.64 7.01 -5.62
C VAL A 371 17.98 7.48 -5.03
N SER A 372 18.51 8.62 -5.47
CA SER A 372 19.77 9.17 -4.94
C SER A 372 19.64 9.72 -3.51
N GLN A 373 18.44 10.07 -3.05
CA GLN A 373 18.20 10.70 -1.74
C GLN A 373 17.53 9.78 -0.71
N VAL A 374 16.66 8.86 -1.17
CA VAL A 374 15.86 7.98 -0.30
C VAL A 374 16.09 6.50 -0.60
N GLY A 375 16.46 6.15 -1.84
CA GLY A 375 16.67 4.78 -2.30
C GLY A 375 15.48 4.18 -3.06
N ASN A 376 15.62 2.92 -3.46
CA ASN A 376 14.55 2.13 -4.08
C ASN A 376 13.60 1.51 -3.02
N TYR A 377 12.54 0.85 -3.47
CA TYR A 377 11.52 0.25 -2.59
C TYR A 377 12.13 -0.78 -1.61
N GLY A 378 13.05 -1.61 -2.10
CA GLY A 378 13.76 -2.60 -1.29
C GLY A 378 14.64 -1.96 -0.21
N GLU A 379 15.38 -0.89 -0.55
CA GLU A 379 16.17 -0.13 0.43
C GLU A 379 15.27 0.48 1.51
N ILE A 380 14.16 1.12 1.13
CA ILE A 380 13.17 1.70 2.06
C ILE A 380 12.55 0.62 2.96
N PHE A 381 12.25 -0.57 2.42
CA PHE A 381 11.72 -1.69 3.20
C PHE A 381 12.75 -2.23 4.20
N GLU A 382 13.96 -2.58 3.77
CA GLU A 382 14.96 -3.24 4.63
C GLU A 382 15.51 -2.31 5.73
N ASN A 383 15.65 -1.02 5.43
CA ASN A 383 16.10 -0.01 6.41
C ASN A 383 15.10 0.20 7.56
N ASN A 384 13.81 -0.03 7.32
CA ASN A 384 12.72 0.31 8.25
C ASN A 384 11.98 -0.93 8.80
N LEU A 385 11.43 -1.76 7.91
CA LEU A 385 10.59 -2.91 8.26
C LEU A 385 11.39 -4.21 8.40
N GLY A 386 12.50 -4.35 7.66
CA GLY A 386 13.45 -5.46 7.87
C GLY A 386 14.02 -5.51 9.29
N GLN A 387 14.12 -4.36 9.96
CA GLN A 387 14.53 -4.25 11.38
C GLN A 387 13.51 -4.84 12.37
N LEU A 388 12.25 -5.01 11.94
CA LEU A 388 11.18 -5.65 12.73
C LEU A 388 11.08 -7.17 12.46
N GLU A 389 12.03 -7.75 11.73
CA GLU A 389 12.01 -9.13 11.23
C GLU A 389 10.79 -9.44 10.34
N LEU A 390 10.22 -8.41 9.69
CA LEU A 390 9.14 -8.57 8.72
C LEU A 390 9.71 -9.03 7.37
N GLU A 391 9.26 -10.18 6.88
CA GLU A 391 9.59 -10.66 5.54
C GLU A 391 8.84 -9.85 4.47
N ARG A 392 9.44 -9.70 3.27
CA ARG A 392 8.81 -9.02 2.13
C ARG A 392 7.41 -9.59 1.81
N GLY A 393 7.25 -10.91 1.73
CA GLY A 393 5.94 -11.54 1.51
C GLY A 393 5.17 -10.95 0.31
N LEU A 394 3.95 -10.44 0.54
CA LEU A 394 3.16 -9.74 -0.48
C LEU A 394 3.82 -8.44 -1.00
N ASN A 395 4.75 -7.88 -0.24
CA ASN A 395 5.52 -6.67 -0.56
C ASN A 395 6.83 -6.95 -1.33
N ALA A 396 7.07 -8.20 -1.73
CA ALA A 396 8.09 -8.50 -2.74
C ALA A 396 7.69 -7.89 -4.10
N LEU A 397 8.67 -7.75 -4.99
CA LEU A 397 8.40 -7.44 -6.40
C LEU A 397 7.52 -8.52 -7.03
N TRP A 398 6.74 -8.13 -8.03
CA TRP A 398 5.91 -9.03 -8.82
C TRP A 398 6.72 -10.15 -9.50
N SER A 399 7.98 -9.88 -9.87
CA SER A 399 8.95 -10.84 -10.41
C SER A 399 9.27 -11.97 -9.43
N ASP A 400 9.20 -11.68 -8.13
CA ASP A 400 9.56 -12.57 -7.03
C ASP A 400 8.32 -13.12 -6.29
N GLY A 401 7.14 -12.96 -6.91
CA GLY A 401 5.87 -13.52 -6.45
C GLY A 401 5.05 -12.63 -5.50
N GLY A 402 5.50 -11.39 -5.26
CA GLY A 402 4.73 -10.39 -4.51
C GLY A 402 3.76 -9.59 -5.38
N LEU A 403 3.30 -8.46 -4.84
CA LEU A 403 2.30 -7.58 -5.44
C LEU A 403 2.86 -6.21 -5.84
N GLN A 404 4.11 -5.88 -5.50
CA GLN A 404 4.72 -4.62 -5.91
C GLN A 404 5.05 -4.65 -7.40
N TYR A 405 4.22 -3.95 -8.18
CA TYR A 405 4.25 -3.91 -9.64
C TYR A 405 4.24 -2.46 -10.12
N ALA A 406 5.30 -2.03 -10.80
CA ALA A 406 5.34 -0.72 -11.45
C ALA A 406 4.76 -0.80 -12.88
N PRO A 407 3.75 0.01 -13.23
CA PRO A 407 3.45 0.31 -14.62
C PRO A 407 4.67 0.94 -15.32
N PRO A 408 4.92 0.65 -16.61
CA PRO A 408 6.12 1.11 -17.29
C PRO A 408 6.09 2.61 -17.59
N TYR A 409 7.21 3.28 -17.32
CA TYR A 409 7.50 4.68 -17.69
C TYR A 409 7.91 4.77 -19.17
N ARG A 410 7.03 5.28 -20.04
CA ARG A 410 7.21 5.30 -21.51
C ARG A 410 6.23 6.22 -22.23
#